data_AF-A0A947FM20-F1
#
_entry.id   AF-A0A947FM20-F1
#
_cell.length_a   1.000
_cell.length_b   1.000
_cell.length_c   1.000
_cell.angle_alpha   90.00
_cell.angle_beta   90.00
_cell.angle_gamma   90.00
#
_symmetry.space_group_name_H-M   'P 1'
#
loop_
_entity.id
_entity.type
_entity.pdbx_description
1 polymer ?
#
loop_
_entity_poly.entity_id
_entity_poly.type
_entity_poly.pdbx_seq_one_letter_code
_entity_poly.pdbx_strand_id
1 'polypeptide(L)'
;MSEETRILSVDLGDRSYPIYIGVDLLERSDIYKNHIASKQVLVVSNVTVAPLYLDKVLSGLSGFQVETVILPDGEEYKSINTLDDIFTTLLEKRFDRGCTLVALGGGVVGDMTGFAAACYQRGVDFVQIPTTLLA
;
A
#
# COMPACT_ATOMS: atom_id res chain seq x y z
N MET A 1 23.42 17.92 5.84
CA MET A 1 23.93 16.68 5.23
C MET A 1 22.83 16.19 4.32
N SER A 2 23.06 16.12 3.01
CA SER A 2 22.06 15.60 2.06
C SER A 2 21.86 14.12 2.38
N GLU A 3 20.76 13.76 3.02
CA GLU A 3 20.45 12.37 3.28
C GLU A 3 20.10 11.70 1.95
N GLU A 4 21.05 10.91 1.46
CA GLU A 4 20.99 10.29 0.14
C GLU A 4 19.96 9.15 0.17
N THR A 5 18.94 9.22 -0.69
CA THR A 5 17.97 8.12 -0.84
C THR A 5 18.69 6.94 -1.48
N ARG A 6 18.80 5.83 -0.75
CA ARG A 6 19.36 4.58 -1.29
C ARG A 6 18.27 3.81 -2.01
N ILE A 7 18.57 3.35 -3.23
CA ILE A 7 17.68 2.50 -4.01
C ILE A 7 18.29 1.11 -4.10
N LEU A 8 17.56 0.09 -3.65
CA LEU A 8 17.91 -1.31 -3.83
C LEU A 8 16.98 -1.91 -4.87
N SER A 9 17.51 -2.36 -6.00
CA SER A 9 16.73 -3.14 -6.97
C SER A 9 16.71 -4.60 -6.52
N VAL A 10 15.51 -5.13 -6.33
CA VAL A 10 15.28 -6.55 -6.05
C VAL A 10 14.90 -7.22 -7.36
N ASP A 11 15.59 -8.31 -7.68
CA ASP A 11 15.31 -9.16 -8.83
C ASP A 11 14.79 -10.51 -8.33
N LEU A 12 13.54 -10.83 -8.67
CA LEU A 12 12.86 -12.08 -8.33
C LEU A 12 12.56 -12.91 -9.59
N GLY A 13 13.38 -12.77 -10.64
CA GLY A 13 13.21 -13.46 -11.92
C GLY A 13 12.36 -12.64 -12.88
N ASP A 14 11.14 -13.09 -13.17
CA ASP A 14 10.25 -12.38 -14.12
C ASP A 14 9.73 -11.03 -13.58
N ARG A 15 10.02 -10.71 -12.30
CA ARG A 15 9.61 -9.46 -11.65
C ARG A 15 10.82 -8.81 -10.99
N SER A 16 10.91 -7.50 -11.12
CA SER A 16 11.85 -6.66 -10.37
C SER A 16 11.15 -5.41 -9.87
N TYR A 17 11.56 -4.94 -8.69
CA TYR A 17 11.05 -3.69 -8.12
C TYR A 17 12.13 -2.98 -7.30
N PRO A 18 12.06 -1.64 -7.21
CA PRO A 18 12.93 -0.86 -6.34
C PRO A 18 12.42 -0.81 -4.90
N ILE A 19 13.34 -0.88 -3.94
CA ILE A 19 13.13 -0.50 -2.54
C ILE A 19 13.84 0.83 -2.31
N TYR A 20 13.09 1.85 -1.91
CA TYR A 20 13.62 3.17 -1.57
C TYR A 20 13.81 3.26 -0.06
N ILE A 21 15.03 3.56 0.38
CA ILE A 21 15.42 3.64 1.79
C ILE A 21 16.01 5.02 2.04
N GLY A 22 15.46 5.73 3.01
CA GLY A 22 15.85 7.10 3.32
C GLY A 22 14.91 7.75 4.32
N VAL A 23 15.15 9.01 4.61
CA VAL A 23 14.37 9.82 5.54
C VAL A 23 13.37 10.67 4.76
N ASP A 24 12.22 10.95 5.37
CA ASP A 24 11.14 11.79 4.82
C ASP A 24 10.63 11.38 3.43
N LEU A 25 10.79 10.10 3.04
CA LEU A 25 10.39 9.60 1.72
C LEU A 25 8.88 9.67 1.47
N LEU A 26 8.06 9.71 2.52
CA LEU A 26 6.60 9.89 2.39
C LEU A 26 6.23 11.25 1.76
N GLU A 27 7.05 12.28 1.98
CA GLU A 27 6.86 13.62 1.41
C GLU A 27 7.21 13.66 -0.07
N ARG A 28 8.05 12.72 -0.52
CA ARG A 28 8.43 12.53 -1.91
C ARG A 28 7.43 11.68 -2.66
N SER A 29 6.27 12.27 -2.95
CA SER A 29 5.16 11.53 -3.60
C SER A 29 5.51 10.91 -4.96
N ASP A 30 6.51 11.44 -5.66
CA ASP A 30 7.07 10.88 -6.89
C ASP A 30 7.53 9.42 -6.72
N ILE A 31 8.05 9.07 -5.54
CA ILE A 31 8.64 7.75 -5.29
C ILE A 31 7.61 6.64 -5.43
N TYR A 32 6.40 6.82 -4.90
CA TYR A 32 5.35 5.80 -4.98
C TYR A 32 4.38 6.04 -6.13
N LYS A 33 4.07 7.28 -6.49
CA LYS A 33 3.18 7.59 -7.62
C LYS A 33 3.65 7.00 -8.94
N ASN A 34 4.96 7.02 -9.19
CA ASN A 34 5.52 6.53 -10.45
C ASN A 34 5.35 5.01 -10.63
N HIS A 35 4.99 4.28 -9.56
CA HIS A 35 4.68 2.85 -9.61
C HIS A 35 3.18 2.56 -9.62
N ILE A 36 2.33 3.58 -9.72
CA ILE A 36 0.88 3.44 -9.79
C ILE A 36 0.44 3.70 -11.23
N ALA A 37 0.01 2.64 -11.92
CA ALA A 37 -0.35 2.71 -13.34
C ALA A 37 -1.78 3.26 -13.57
N SER A 38 -2.73 2.92 -12.70
CA SER A 38 -4.13 3.36 -12.79
C SER A 38 -4.44 4.55 -11.90
N LYS A 39 -5.54 5.24 -12.18
CA LYS A 39 -6.06 6.31 -11.31
C LYS A 39 -6.71 5.77 -10.04
N GLN A 40 -7.12 4.51 -9.99
CA GLN A 40 -7.82 3.94 -8.82
C GLN A 40 -6.81 3.35 -7.83
N VAL A 41 -6.79 3.90 -6.61
CA VAL A 41 -5.86 3.50 -5.55
C VAL A 41 -6.63 3.21 -4.27
N LEU A 42 -6.36 2.06 -3.66
CA LEU A 42 -6.90 1.71 -2.34
C LEU A 42 -5.75 1.70 -1.34
N VAL A 43 -5.75 2.63 -0.39
CA VAL A 43 -4.78 2.65 0.71
C VAL A 43 -5.34 1.86 1.89
N VAL A 44 -4.66 0.79 2.27
CA VAL A 44 -5.00 -0.04 3.42
C VAL A 44 -4.03 0.27 4.55
N SER A 45 -4.57 0.58 5.72
CA SER A 45 -3.81 0.86 6.95
C SER A 45 -4.55 0.26 8.14
N ASN A 46 -3.97 0.37 9.33
CA ASN A 46 -4.68 0.06 10.57
C ASN A 46 -5.01 1.33 11.39
N VAL A 47 -5.78 1.16 12.46
CA VAL A 47 -6.19 2.24 13.39
C VAL A 47 -5.01 2.94 14.08
N THR A 48 -3.85 2.31 14.17
CA THR A 48 -2.65 2.85 14.85
C THR A 48 -1.79 3.71 13.91
N VAL A 49 -1.59 3.24 12.68
CA VAL A 49 -0.72 3.86 11.67
C VAL A 49 -1.45 4.96 10.90
N ALA A 50 -2.75 4.80 10.68
CA ALA A 50 -3.52 5.73 9.86
C ALA A 50 -3.48 7.19 10.38
N PRO A 51 -3.71 7.46 11.69
CA PRO A 51 -3.65 8.82 12.21
C PRO A 51 -2.28 9.49 12.11
N LEU A 52 -1.21 8.70 11.92
CA LEU A 52 0.17 9.19 11.89
C LEU A 52 0.62 9.56 10.46
N TYR A 53 0.23 8.75 9.47
CA TYR A 53 0.83 8.80 8.14
C TYR A 53 -0.16 8.83 6.98
N LEU A 54 -1.44 8.47 7.19
CA LEU A 54 -2.39 8.35 6.09
C LEU A 54 -2.57 9.67 5.35
N ASP A 55 -2.78 10.77 6.07
CA ASP A 55 -2.98 12.09 5.46
C ASP A 55 -1.80 12.53 4.60
N LYS A 56 -0.56 12.16 4.99
CA LYS A 56 0.64 12.42 4.19
C LYS A 56 0.61 11.65 2.87
N VAL A 57 0.27 10.36 2.93
CA VAL A 57 0.15 9.52 1.72
C VAL A 57 -0.99 10.00 0.81
N LEU A 58 -2.15 10.37 1.37
CA LEU A 58 -3.30 10.87 0.61
C LEU A 58 -2.99 12.22 -0.06
N SER A 59 -2.33 13.14 0.65
CA SER A 59 -1.88 14.42 0.08
C SER A 59 -0.91 14.18 -1.08
N GLY A 60 -0.03 13.21 -0.88
CA GLY A 60 0.80 12.61 -1.90
C GLY A 60 -0.02 12.23 -3.11
N LEU A 61 -0.98 11.32 -2.99
CA LEU A 61 -1.82 10.78 -4.07
C LEU A 61 -2.89 11.74 -4.62
N SER A 62 -2.74 13.05 -4.46
CA SER A 62 -3.59 14.05 -5.13
C SER A 62 -3.64 13.81 -6.65
N GLY A 63 -4.85 13.80 -7.21
CA GLY A 63 -5.12 13.53 -8.62
C GLY A 63 -5.48 12.07 -8.95
N PHE A 64 -5.35 11.15 -7.99
CA PHE A 64 -5.87 9.79 -8.07
C PHE A 64 -7.29 9.72 -7.48
N GLN A 65 -8.05 8.69 -7.86
CA GLN A 65 -9.27 8.26 -7.18
C GLN A 65 -8.86 7.35 -6.02
N VAL A 66 -8.69 7.94 -4.85
CA VAL A 66 -8.18 7.23 -3.67
C VAL A 66 -9.32 6.88 -2.73
N GLU A 67 -9.39 5.61 -2.36
CA GLU A 67 -10.23 5.12 -1.26
C GLU A 67 -9.33 4.56 -0.17
N THR A 68 -9.88 4.39 1.04
CA THR A 68 -9.11 3.94 2.20
C THR A 68 -9.85 2.87 2.98
N VAL A 69 -9.13 1.87 3.48
CA VAL A 69 -9.64 0.87 4.42
C VAL A 69 -8.78 0.90 5.67
N ILE A 70 -9.42 1.09 6.83
CA ILE A 70 -8.76 1.14 8.13
C ILE A 70 -9.12 -0.14 8.89
N LEU A 71 -8.14 -1.02 9.00
CA LEU A 71 -8.27 -2.30 9.69
C LEU A 71 -8.05 -2.13 11.20
N PRO A 72 -8.63 -3.00 12.04
CA PRO A 72 -8.19 -3.14 13.43
C PRO A 72 -6.72 -3.57 13.49
N ASP A 73 -6.03 -3.19 14.57
CA ASP A 73 -4.60 -3.47 14.74
C ASP A 73 -4.37 -4.73 15.58
N GLY A 74 -3.48 -5.63 15.12
CA GLY A 74 -3.13 -6.89 15.78
C GLY A 74 -3.13 -8.11 14.84
N GLU A 75 -2.27 -9.09 15.12
CA GLU A 75 -2.17 -10.34 14.34
C GLU A 75 -3.46 -11.17 14.39
N GLU A 76 -4.25 -11.06 15.46
CA GLU A 76 -5.54 -11.74 15.60
C GLU A 76 -6.55 -11.34 14.50
N TYR A 77 -6.37 -10.14 13.92
CA TYR A 77 -7.20 -9.64 12.83
C TYR A 77 -6.65 -10.03 11.44
N LYS A 78 -5.55 -10.77 11.37
CA LYS A 78 -5.03 -11.36 10.14
C LYS A 78 -5.88 -12.56 9.71
N SER A 79 -7.10 -12.26 9.29
CA SER A 79 -8.14 -13.24 8.99
C SER A 79 -8.82 -12.94 7.66
N ILE A 80 -9.46 -13.96 7.07
CA ILE A 80 -10.27 -13.82 5.86
C ILE A 80 -11.42 -12.82 6.09
N ASN A 81 -12.03 -12.84 7.28
CA ASN A 81 -13.13 -11.93 7.59
C ASN A 81 -12.70 -10.45 7.52
N THR A 82 -11.47 -10.14 7.92
CA THR A 82 -10.95 -8.77 7.85
C THR A 82 -10.48 -8.40 6.44
N LEU A 83 -10.13 -9.39 5.61
CA LEU A 83 -9.92 -9.17 4.17
C LEU A 83 -11.22 -8.82 3.43
N ASP A 84 -12.37 -9.29 3.91
CA ASP A 84 -13.67 -8.97 3.30
C ASP A 84 -13.95 -7.46 3.30
N ASP A 85 -13.45 -6.70 4.29
CA ASP A 85 -13.57 -5.24 4.31
C ASP A 85 -12.86 -4.59 3.11
N ILE A 86 -11.68 -5.12 2.75
CA ILE A 86 -10.91 -4.70 1.58
C ILE A 86 -11.68 -5.03 0.30
N PHE A 87 -12.14 -6.28 0.15
CA PHE A 87 -12.86 -6.72 -1.04
C PHE A 87 -14.20 -5.99 -1.21
N THR A 88 -14.94 -5.78 -0.13
CA THR A 88 -16.20 -5.05 -0.12
C THR A 88 -15.97 -3.64 -0.63
N THR A 89 -14.97 -2.92 -0.10
CA THR A 89 -14.63 -1.57 -0.55
C THR A 89 -14.28 -1.54 -2.04
N LEU A 90 -13.43 -2.47 -2.51
CA LEU A 90 -13.06 -2.56 -3.93
C LEU A 90 -14.27 -2.78 -4.83
N LEU A 91 -15.22 -3.63 -4.42
CA LEU A 91 -16.42 -3.93 -5.19
C LEU A 91 -17.43 -2.79 -5.18
N GLU A 92 -17.70 -2.20 -4.01
CA GLU A 92 -18.64 -1.09 -3.84
C GLU A 92 -18.20 0.15 -4.62
N LYS A 93 -16.89 0.44 -4.57
CA LYS A 93 -16.28 1.56 -5.28
C LYS A 93 -15.95 1.25 -6.74
N ARG A 94 -16.27 0.03 -7.20
CA ARG A 94 -16.12 -0.43 -8.59
C ARG A 94 -14.70 -0.25 -9.11
N PHE A 95 -13.73 -0.73 -8.34
CA PHE A 95 -12.34 -0.79 -8.78
C PHE A 95 -12.22 -1.77 -9.96
N ASP A 96 -11.41 -1.42 -10.95
CA ASP A 96 -11.10 -2.30 -12.08
C ASP A 96 -9.81 -3.09 -11.84
N ARG A 97 -9.47 -3.99 -12.78
CA ARG A 97 -8.25 -4.82 -12.72
C ARG A 97 -6.94 -4.02 -12.77
N GLY A 98 -6.98 -2.76 -13.16
CA GLY A 98 -5.80 -1.90 -13.24
C GLY A 98 -5.51 -1.19 -11.93
N CYS A 99 -6.39 -1.28 -10.95
CA CYS A 99 -6.23 -0.58 -9.68
C CYS A 99 -4.95 -0.97 -8.94
N THR A 100 -4.53 -0.13 -8.00
CA THR A 100 -3.36 -0.38 -7.17
C THR A 100 -3.75 -0.39 -5.70
N LEU A 101 -3.37 -1.44 -4.99
CA LEU A 101 -3.48 -1.49 -3.53
C LEU A 101 -2.16 -1.01 -2.91
N VAL A 102 -2.26 -0.12 -1.93
CA VAL A 102 -1.13 0.42 -1.19
C VAL A 102 -1.23 -0.03 0.26
N ALA A 103 -0.28 -0.82 0.73
CA ALA A 103 -0.17 -1.19 2.14
C ALA A 103 0.62 -0.12 2.90
N LEU A 104 -0.05 0.62 3.77
CA LEU A 104 0.56 1.56 4.71
C LEU A 104 0.52 0.96 6.12
N GLY A 105 1.61 0.35 6.56
CA GLY A 105 1.66 -0.29 7.87
C GLY A 105 2.81 -1.26 8.05
N GLY A 106 2.78 -2.04 9.13
CA GLY A 106 3.73 -3.13 9.35
C GLY A 106 3.40 -4.40 8.54
N GLY A 107 4.08 -5.50 8.85
CA GLY A 107 3.96 -6.77 8.13
C GLY A 107 2.53 -7.36 8.10
N VAL A 108 1.72 -7.14 9.15
CA VAL A 108 0.32 -7.60 9.18
C VAL A 108 -0.50 -6.94 8.06
N VAL A 109 -0.47 -5.60 7.98
CA VAL A 109 -1.15 -4.84 6.93
C VAL A 109 -0.57 -5.20 5.56
N GLY A 110 0.76 -5.36 5.47
CA GLY A 110 1.46 -5.78 4.25
C GLY A 110 0.97 -7.11 3.70
N ASP A 111 0.91 -8.15 4.54
CA ASP A 111 0.47 -9.50 4.17
C ASP A 111 -1.00 -9.51 3.74
N MET A 112 -1.87 -8.86 4.53
CA MET A 112 -3.30 -8.82 4.23
C MET A 112 -3.57 -8.10 2.92
N THR A 113 -2.97 -6.93 2.74
CA THR A 113 -3.16 -6.13 1.52
C THR A 113 -2.55 -6.82 0.31
N GLY A 114 -1.36 -7.43 0.46
CA GLY A 114 -0.71 -8.17 -0.61
C GLY A 114 -1.50 -9.40 -1.05
N PHE A 115 -2.08 -10.14 -0.09
CA PHE A 115 -2.96 -11.24 -0.40
C PHE A 115 -4.26 -10.77 -1.08
N ALA A 116 -4.88 -9.69 -0.58
CA ALA A 116 -6.04 -9.09 -1.22
C ALA A 116 -5.75 -8.67 -2.67
N ALA A 117 -4.59 -8.04 -2.92
CA ALA A 117 -4.16 -7.63 -4.26
C ALA A 117 -3.96 -8.83 -5.19
N ALA A 118 -3.40 -9.94 -4.69
CA ALA A 118 -3.23 -11.17 -5.48
C ALA A 118 -4.56 -11.85 -5.82
N CYS A 119 -5.56 -11.78 -4.92
CA CYS A 119 -6.85 -12.41 -5.13
C CYS A 119 -7.82 -11.57 -5.98
N TYR A 120 -7.84 -10.26 -5.77
CA TYR A 120 -8.81 -9.38 -6.42
C TYR A 120 -8.63 -9.40 -7.94
N GLN A 121 -9.70 -9.73 -8.67
CA GLN A 121 -9.70 -9.90 -10.13
C GLN A 121 -8.56 -10.79 -10.68
N ARG A 122 -8.07 -11.75 -9.87
CA ARG A 122 -6.92 -12.64 -10.15
C ARG A 122 -5.56 -11.93 -10.21
N GLY A 123 -5.43 -10.80 -9.56
CA GLY A 123 -4.19 -10.05 -9.42
C GLY A 123 -4.33 -8.61 -9.90
N VAL A 124 -4.00 -7.67 -9.02
CA VAL A 124 -3.86 -6.25 -9.30
C VAL A 124 -2.53 -5.71 -8.77
N ASP A 125 -2.20 -4.47 -9.11
CA ASP A 125 -0.92 -3.87 -8.71
C ASP A 125 -0.86 -3.64 -7.19
N PHE A 126 0.35 -3.76 -6.63
CA PHE A 126 0.58 -3.69 -5.19
C PHE A 126 1.83 -2.88 -4.85
N VAL A 127 1.69 -1.94 -3.92
CA VAL A 127 2.78 -1.09 -3.41
C VAL A 127 2.86 -1.22 -1.89
N GLN A 128 4.08 -1.38 -1.37
CA GLN A 128 4.34 -1.46 0.07
C GLN A 128 4.98 -0.17 0.60
N ILE A 129 4.43 0.33 1.70
CA ILE A 129 4.98 1.42 2.51
C ILE A 129 5.14 0.86 3.94
N PRO A 130 6.21 0.07 4.20
CA PRO A 130 6.41 -0.57 5.49
C PRO A 130 6.73 0.46 6.57
N THR A 131 6.02 0.41 7.70
CA THR A 131 6.18 1.34 8.83
C THR A 131 6.86 0.71 10.04
N THR A 132 7.34 -0.54 9.92
CA THR A 132 8.11 -1.23 10.95
C THR A 132 9.41 -1.76 10.36
N LEU A 133 10.47 -1.85 11.18
CA LEU A 133 11.79 -2.31 10.71
C LEU A 133 11.82 -3.77 10.26
N LEU A 134 10.92 -4.60 10.81
CA LEU A 134 10.87 -6.04 10.55
C LEU A 134 10.13 -6.38 9.24
N ALA A 135 9.26 -5.49 8.78
CA ALA A 135 8.39 -5.71 7.63
C ALA A 135 9.11 -5.59 6.29
#